data_AF-A0AAN8UT28-F1
#
_entry.id   AF-A0AAN8UT28-F1
#
_cell.length_a   1.000
_cell.length_b   1.000
_cell.length_c   1.000
_cell.angle_alpha   90.00
_cell.angle_beta   90.00
_cell.angle_gamma   90.00
#
_symmetry.space_group_name_H-M   'P 1'
#
loop_
_entity.id
_entity.type
_entity.pdbx_description
1 polymer ?
#
loop_
_entity_poly.entity_id
_entity_poly.type
_entity_poly.pdbx_seq_one_letter_code
_entity_poly.pdbx_strand_id
1 'polypeptide(L)'
;MAKMRIHKTRLIFWLSMLLVLLLPCEYAYAERRSPSNKSGLSRESFPHGFVFGTATSAFQVEGMTDKDGRGPSIWDTFIKQPGIVVDNSTPAVTVDQYHLYKQDIDLMKDLNFDAYRFSISWSRIFPNGTGEVNWKGVDYYNRLINYMLKSGMDDPGNVTFPKALLDTTRVKYYEGYLSELNKAINEGANVGGYFAWSLLDNFEWRLGFTSRFGIIYVDYKTLKRYPKKSAYWFKGLLNQHSKH
;
A
#
# COMPACT_ATOMS: atom_id res chain seq x y z
N MET A 1 58.76 -49.72 10.97
CA MET A 1 57.29 -49.60 10.76
C MET A 1 56.76 -48.50 11.67
N ALA A 2 56.15 -47.45 11.14
CA ALA A 2 55.57 -46.37 11.95
C ALA A 2 54.05 -46.54 12.09
N LYS A 3 53.50 -46.41 13.30
CA LYS A 3 52.04 -46.48 13.54
C LYS A 3 51.39 -45.13 13.25
N MET A 4 50.55 -45.08 12.23
CA MET A 4 49.79 -43.88 11.84
C MET A 4 48.74 -43.52 12.90
N ARG A 5 48.77 -42.30 13.42
CA ARG A 5 47.92 -41.83 14.53
C ARG A 5 46.79 -40.94 14.00
N ILE A 6 45.59 -41.51 13.84
CA ILE A 6 44.43 -40.79 13.28
C ILE A 6 43.84 -39.82 14.32
N HIS A 7 43.77 -38.53 13.98
CA HIS A 7 43.18 -37.50 14.84
C HIS A 7 41.64 -37.50 14.79
N LYS A 8 40.99 -37.93 15.88
CA LYS A 8 39.54 -37.85 16.10
C LYS A 8 39.04 -36.42 16.42
N THR A 9 39.35 -35.42 15.58
CA THR A 9 39.09 -34.00 15.90
C THR A 9 38.34 -33.22 14.82
N ARG A 10 37.73 -33.88 13.83
CA ARG A 10 37.01 -33.24 12.71
C ARG A 10 35.54 -33.65 12.50
N LEU A 11 34.93 -34.38 13.45
CA LEU A 11 33.56 -34.89 13.30
C LEU A 11 32.46 -34.12 14.05
N ILE A 12 32.81 -33.20 14.96
CA ILE A 12 31.83 -32.47 15.79
C ILE A 12 31.33 -31.18 15.11
N PHE A 13 32.14 -30.55 14.27
CA PHE A 13 31.84 -29.26 13.64
C PHE A 13 30.76 -29.28 12.54
N TRP A 14 30.30 -30.47 12.13
CA TRP A 14 29.30 -30.63 11.05
C TRP A 14 27.89 -30.99 11.53
N LEU A 15 27.69 -31.20 12.84
CA LEU A 15 26.37 -31.53 13.42
C LEU A 15 25.61 -30.31 13.94
N SER A 16 26.30 -29.22 14.31
CA SER A 16 25.66 -27.97 14.75
C SER A 16 25.04 -27.16 13.61
N MET A 17 25.58 -27.26 12.40
CA MET A 17 25.13 -26.47 11.24
C MET A 17 23.84 -27.00 10.58
N LEU A 18 23.43 -28.23 10.90
CA LEU A 18 22.23 -28.88 10.35
C LEU A 18 20.95 -28.57 11.14
N LEU A 19 21.07 -28.22 12.43
CA LEU A 19 19.91 -27.98 13.30
C LEU A 19 19.19 -26.65 13.05
N VAL A 20 19.83 -25.72 12.31
CA VAL A 20 19.27 -24.39 12.00
C VAL A 20 18.28 -24.43 10.82
N LEU A 21 18.29 -25.51 10.02
CA LEU A 21 17.42 -25.68 8.85
C LEU A 21 16.06 -26.32 9.15
N LEU A 22 15.76 -26.60 10.42
CA LEU A 22 14.50 -27.19 10.88
C LEU A 22 13.71 -26.27 11.82
N LEU A 23 13.69 -24.96 11.52
CA LEU A 23 12.56 -24.10 11.87
C LEU A 23 11.57 -24.07 10.69
N PRO A 24 10.59 -24.98 10.62
CA PRO A 24 9.59 -24.94 9.57
C PRO A 24 8.71 -23.70 9.73
N CYS A 25 8.60 -22.89 8.68
CA CYS A 25 7.44 -22.14 8.16
C CYS A 25 6.33 -21.52 9.07
N GLU A 26 6.38 -21.57 10.40
CA GLU A 26 5.31 -21.08 11.29
C GLU A 26 5.10 -19.56 11.17
N TYR A 27 6.19 -18.80 11.01
CA TYR A 27 6.17 -17.37 10.71
C TYR A 27 5.38 -17.02 9.43
N ALA A 28 5.30 -17.93 8.45
CA ALA A 28 4.54 -17.71 7.21
C ALA A 28 3.07 -18.15 7.31
N TYR A 29 2.67 -18.79 8.41
CA TYR A 29 1.29 -19.27 8.63
C TYR A 29 0.51 -18.42 9.65
N ALA A 30 1.21 -17.73 10.56
CA ALA A 30 0.59 -16.97 11.66
C ALA A 30 -0.27 -15.77 11.21
N GLU A 31 0.04 -15.12 10.08
CA GLU A 31 -0.58 -13.83 9.70
C GLU A 31 -1.91 -13.93 8.94
N ARG A 32 -2.38 -15.14 8.55
CA ARG A 32 -3.63 -15.26 7.75
C ARG A 32 -4.94 -15.11 8.55
N ARG A 33 -4.88 -14.98 9.87
CA ARG A 33 -6.08 -14.70 10.68
C ARG A 33 -6.27 -13.19 10.82
N SER A 34 -7.45 -12.71 10.43
CA SER A 34 -7.89 -11.35 10.79
C SER A 34 -7.66 -11.10 12.28
N PRO A 35 -7.24 -9.90 12.69
CA PRO A 35 -7.31 -9.48 14.09
C PRO A 35 -8.71 -9.71 14.63
N SER A 36 -8.83 -10.03 15.92
CA SER A 36 -10.12 -9.99 16.59
C SER A 36 -10.64 -8.56 16.59
N ASN A 37 -11.71 -8.33 15.85
CA ASN A 37 -12.50 -7.11 15.88
C ASN A 37 -13.03 -6.92 17.31
N LYS A 38 -12.64 -5.84 17.99
CA LYS A 38 -12.96 -5.62 19.42
C LYS A 38 -14.13 -4.66 19.63
N SER A 39 -14.31 -3.70 18.73
CA SER A 39 -15.52 -2.88 18.62
C SER A 39 -16.73 -3.69 18.14
N GLY A 40 -16.51 -4.73 17.33
CA GLY A 40 -17.58 -5.53 16.74
C GLY A 40 -18.19 -4.91 15.47
N LEU A 41 -17.63 -3.82 14.96
CA LEU A 41 -18.10 -3.11 13.76
C LEU A 41 -17.99 -4.01 12.51
N SER A 42 -19.11 -4.25 11.84
CA SER A 42 -19.18 -4.88 10.51
C SER A 42 -19.58 -3.86 9.43
N ARG A 43 -19.68 -4.30 8.18
CA ARG A 43 -20.15 -3.46 7.07
C ARG A 43 -21.60 -3.00 7.26
N GLU A 44 -22.44 -3.84 7.87
CA GLU A 44 -23.81 -3.53 8.25
C GLU A 44 -23.92 -2.61 9.49
N SER A 45 -22.79 -2.25 10.12
CA SER A 45 -22.74 -1.16 11.10
C SER A 45 -22.75 0.23 10.45
N PHE A 46 -22.89 0.32 9.12
CA PHE A 46 -22.94 1.56 8.35
C PHE A 46 -24.19 1.55 7.43
N PRO A 47 -24.66 2.72 6.95
CA PRO A 47 -25.84 2.79 6.09
C PRO A 47 -25.74 1.89 4.86
N HIS A 48 -26.89 1.36 4.42
CA HIS A 48 -26.95 0.59 3.18
C HIS A 48 -26.47 1.44 1.98
N GLY A 49 -25.43 0.99 1.31
CA GLY A 49 -24.79 1.72 0.21
C GLY A 49 -23.66 2.68 0.65
N PHE A 50 -23.25 2.66 1.91
CA PHE A 50 -22.09 3.43 2.39
C PHE A 50 -20.81 2.98 1.67
N VAL A 51 -20.33 3.82 0.76
CA VAL A 51 -19.14 3.57 -0.04
C VAL A 51 -17.92 3.70 0.86
N PHE A 52 -17.28 2.57 1.17
CA PHE A 52 -15.91 2.65 1.61
C PHE A 52 -15.06 2.87 0.34
N GLY A 53 -14.63 4.11 0.12
CA GLY A 53 -13.73 4.53 -0.97
C GLY A 53 -12.41 5.03 -0.38
N THR A 54 -11.39 5.41 -1.16
CA THR A 54 -10.14 6.05 -0.70
C THR A 54 -9.35 6.72 -1.86
N ALA A 55 -8.09 7.19 -1.70
CA ALA A 55 -7.30 7.99 -2.64
C ALA A 55 -5.73 7.87 -2.65
N THR A 56 -5.09 8.15 -3.81
CA THR A 56 -3.64 8.50 -3.99
C THR A 56 -3.44 9.81 -4.79
N SER A 57 -2.19 10.17 -5.18
CA SER A 57 -1.92 11.21 -6.19
C SER A 57 -0.76 10.87 -7.15
N ALA A 58 -0.90 11.30 -8.41
CA ALA A 58 -0.05 10.94 -9.56
C ALA A 58 1.47 10.95 -9.29
N PHE A 59 2.01 12.08 -8.82
CA PHE A 59 3.46 12.25 -8.68
C PHE A 59 4.06 11.36 -7.58
N GLN A 60 3.23 10.79 -6.71
CA GLN A 60 3.66 9.90 -5.64
C GLN A 60 3.72 8.42 -6.04
N VAL A 61 2.96 8.01 -7.07
CA VAL A 61 2.77 6.58 -7.43
C VAL A 61 3.10 6.20 -8.87
N GLU A 62 3.02 7.13 -9.83
CA GLU A 62 3.14 6.78 -11.26
C GLU A 62 4.57 6.46 -11.70
N GLY A 63 5.55 7.25 -11.28
CA GLY A 63 6.89 7.26 -11.88
C GLY A 63 6.88 7.84 -13.30
N MET A 64 7.81 7.37 -14.15
CA MET A 64 7.87 7.73 -15.58
C MET A 64 7.87 9.25 -15.80
N THR A 65 8.75 9.97 -15.08
CA THR A 65 8.74 11.44 -15.03
C THR A 65 9.29 12.11 -16.28
N ASP A 66 10.26 11.48 -16.97
CA ASP A 66 10.92 11.97 -18.19
C ASP A 66 10.61 11.08 -19.41
N LYS A 67 9.54 10.28 -19.35
CA LYS A 67 9.18 9.27 -20.37
C LYS A 67 7.79 9.51 -20.95
N ASP A 68 7.54 8.88 -22.11
CA ASP A 68 6.27 8.92 -22.84
C ASP A 68 5.66 10.32 -22.99
N GLY A 69 6.51 11.29 -23.35
CA GLY A 69 6.09 12.66 -23.65
C GLY A 69 5.74 13.52 -22.44
N ARG A 70 5.88 13.03 -21.20
CA ARG A 70 5.61 13.83 -20.00
C ARG A 70 6.56 15.03 -19.90
N GLY A 71 6.00 16.21 -19.69
CA GLY A 71 6.73 17.44 -19.35
C GLY A 71 7.02 17.58 -17.85
N PRO A 72 7.97 18.44 -17.46
CA PRO A 72 8.28 18.71 -16.06
C PRO A 72 7.12 19.43 -15.35
N SER A 73 6.79 18.99 -14.15
CA SER A 73 5.91 19.74 -13.23
C SER A 73 6.73 20.60 -12.26
N ILE A 74 6.06 21.43 -11.46
CA ILE A 74 6.69 22.20 -10.39
C ILE A 74 7.48 21.31 -9.40
N TRP A 75 7.03 20.08 -9.15
CA TRP A 75 7.74 19.15 -8.26
C TRP A 75 9.04 18.61 -8.89
N ASP A 76 9.06 18.33 -10.21
CA ASP A 76 10.27 17.91 -10.93
C ASP A 76 11.38 18.98 -10.90
N THR A 77 10.99 20.25 -10.79
CA THR A 77 11.91 21.40 -10.65
C THR A 77 12.30 21.61 -9.19
N PHE A 78 11.36 21.46 -8.25
CA PHE A 78 11.60 21.67 -6.82
C PHE A 78 12.51 20.61 -6.20
N ILE A 79 12.31 19.33 -6.50
CA ILE A 79 13.12 18.23 -5.92
C ILE A 79 14.55 18.13 -6.46
N LYS A 80 14.89 18.90 -7.51
CA LYS A 80 16.27 19.04 -8.01
C LYS A 80 17.14 19.96 -7.15
N GLN A 81 16.54 20.69 -6.21
CA GLN A 81 17.28 21.54 -5.27
C GLN A 81 17.90 20.65 -4.17
N PRO A 82 19.23 20.70 -3.95
CA PRO A 82 19.90 19.84 -2.97
C PRO A 82 19.29 19.94 -1.56
N GLY A 83 19.09 18.80 -0.91
CA GLY A 83 18.55 18.73 0.46
C GLY A 83 17.02 18.89 0.60
N ILE A 84 16.27 19.11 -0.49
CA ILE A 84 14.80 19.11 -0.45
C ILE A 84 14.21 17.71 -0.21
N VAL A 85 14.88 16.66 -0.70
CA VAL A 85 14.53 15.25 -0.46
C VAL A 85 15.53 14.67 0.54
N VAL A 86 15.03 14.16 1.67
CA VAL A 86 15.84 13.76 2.85
C VAL A 86 16.94 12.75 2.54
N ASP A 87 16.69 11.82 1.62
CA ASP A 87 17.62 10.77 1.17
C ASP A 87 18.13 11.00 -0.27
N ASN A 88 17.83 12.16 -0.88
CA ASN A 88 18.01 12.46 -2.30
C ASN A 88 17.40 11.42 -3.28
N SER A 89 16.35 10.70 -2.86
CA SER A 89 15.62 9.78 -3.75
C SER A 89 14.92 10.51 -4.91
N THR A 90 14.74 9.79 -6.03
CA THR A 90 14.18 10.34 -7.28
C THR A 90 12.78 9.80 -7.57
N PRO A 91 11.82 10.65 -8.00
CA PRO A 91 10.49 10.24 -8.41
C PRO A 91 10.45 9.57 -9.81
N ALA A 92 11.60 9.27 -10.43
CA ALA A 92 11.66 8.65 -11.76
C ALA A 92 10.92 7.30 -11.86
N VAL A 93 10.85 6.54 -10.76
CA VAL A 93 10.17 5.23 -10.69
C VAL A 93 9.00 5.25 -9.68
N THR A 94 9.13 5.95 -8.55
CA THR A 94 8.21 5.87 -7.40
C THR A 94 7.88 4.41 -7.00
N VAL A 95 6.64 3.94 -7.20
CA VAL A 95 6.22 2.53 -7.03
C VAL A 95 5.67 1.89 -8.31
N ASP A 96 5.93 2.56 -9.44
CA ASP A 96 5.67 2.14 -10.82
C ASP A 96 4.21 1.81 -11.16
N GLN A 97 3.25 2.55 -10.61
CA GLN A 97 1.83 2.37 -10.93
C GLN A 97 1.55 2.57 -12.44
N TYR A 98 2.37 3.35 -13.16
CA TYR A 98 2.23 3.55 -14.61
C TYR A 98 2.17 2.22 -15.39
N HIS A 99 2.94 1.22 -14.95
CA HIS A 99 2.90 -0.14 -15.48
C HIS A 99 2.08 -1.11 -14.60
N LEU A 100 2.16 -0.96 -13.27
CA LEU A 100 1.65 -1.94 -12.30
C LEU A 100 0.21 -1.71 -11.82
N TYR A 101 -0.49 -0.68 -12.32
CA TYR A 101 -1.88 -0.35 -11.94
C TYR A 101 -2.82 -1.55 -11.84
N LYS A 102 -2.72 -2.55 -12.72
CA LYS A 102 -3.59 -3.75 -12.63
C LYS A 102 -3.43 -4.47 -11.30
N GLN A 103 -2.18 -4.76 -10.91
CA GLN A 103 -1.87 -5.42 -9.64
C GLN A 103 -2.34 -4.57 -8.45
N ASP A 104 -2.21 -3.25 -8.55
CA ASP A 104 -2.61 -2.32 -7.49
C ASP A 104 -4.13 -2.28 -7.30
N ILE A 105 -4.89 -2.23 -8.40
CA ILE A 105 -6.35 -2.23 -8.38
C ILE A 105 -6.94 -3.63 -8.08
N ASP A 106 -6.26 -4.71 -8.45
CA ASP A 106 -6.63 -6.08 -8.04
C ASP A 106 -6.43 -6.25 -6.52
N LEU A 107 -5.33 -5.71 -5.99
CA LEU A 107 -5.03 -5.70 -4.55
C LEU A 107 -6.02 -4.88 -3.72
N MET A 108 -6.63 -3.82 -4.29
CA MET A 108 -7.82 -3.22 -3.69
C MET A 108 -8.95 -4.24 -3.62
N LYS A 109 -9.31 -4.86 -4.75
CA LYS A 109 -10.45 -5.79 -4.83
C LYS A 109 -10.38 -6.93 -3.82
N ASP A 110 -9.19 -7.51 -3.62
CA ASP A 110 -8.93 -8.57 -2.65
C ASP A 110 -9.16 -8.16 -1.18
N LEU A 111 -9.24 -6.87 -0.91
CA LEU A 111 -9.53 -6.27 0.41
C LEU A 111 -11.00 -5.81 0.53
N ASN A 112 -11.84 -6.20 -0.43
CA ASN A 112 -13.31 -6.02 -0.47
C ASN A 112 -13.77 -4.56 -0.47
N PHE A 113 -13.24 -3.81 -1.43
CA PHE A 113 -12.86 -2.41 -1.26
C PHE A 113 -13.44 -1.61 -2.47
N ASP A 114 -14.31 -0.60 -2.25
CA ASP A 114 -15.30 -0.14 -3.26
C ASP A 114 -14.87 0.94 -4.28
N ALA A 115 -14.23 2.04 -3.87
CA ALA A 115 -13.89 3.16 -4.75
C ALA A 115 -12.47 3.74 -4.57
N TYR A 116 -11.83 4.14 -5.69
CA TYR A 116 -10.50 4.75 -5.70
C TYR A 116 -10.52 6.14 -6.33
N ARG A 117 -9.88 7.10 -5.67
CA ARG A 117 -9.53 8.44 -6.15
C ARG A 117 -8.03 8.47 -6.48
N PHE A 118 -7.69 9.17 -7.54
CA PHE A 118 -6.31 9.47 -7.90
C PHE A 118 -6.29 10.91 -8.43
N SER A 119 -5.12 11.49 -8.65
CA SER A 119 -5.00 12.72 -9.41
C SER A 119 -4.44 12.44 -10.80
N ILE A 120 -4.81 13.27 -11.78
CA ILE A 120 -4.24 13.24 -13.13
C ILE A 120 -2.98 14.13 -13.14
N SER A 121 -1.86 13.60 -13.63
CA SER A 121 -0.62 14.36 -13.80
C SER A 121 -0.78 15.33 -14.96
N TRP A 122 -1.05 16.61 -14.67
CA TRP A 122 -1.34 17.60 -15.71
C TRP A 122 -0.21 17.69 -16.75
N SER A 123 1.07 17.64 -16.31
CA SER A 123 2.22 17.65 -17.23
C SER A 123 2.42 16.34 -18.01
N ARG A 124 1.67 15.27 -17.70
CA ARG A 124 1.57 14.05 -18.53
C ARG A 124 0.50 14.21 -19.61
N ILE A 125 -0.53 15.06 -19.43
CA ILE A 125 -1.56 15.37 -20.44
C ILE A 125 -1.12 16.52 -21.34
N PHE A 126 -0.68 17.63 -20.76
CA PHE A 126 -0.19 18.83 -21.43
C PHE A 126 1.26 19.09 -21.01
N PRO A 127 2.27 18.62 -21.78
CA PRO A 127 3.68 18.70 -21.38
C PRO A 127 4.17 20.14 -21.16
N ASN A 128 3.63 21.09 -21.93
CA ASN A 128 3.92 22.51 -21.85
C ASN A 128 2.91 23.28 -20.97
N GLY A 129 2.14 22.58 -20.13
CA GLY A 129 1.05 23.14 -19.31
C GLY A 129 -0.22 23.50 -20.09
N THR A 130 -0.10 23.82 -21.38
CA THR A 130 -1.20 24.07 -22.34
C THR A 130 -0.81 23.56 -23.73
N GLY A 131 -1.72 23.65 -24.71
CA GLY A 131 -1.44 23.35 -26.10
C GLY A 131 -1.64 21.88 -26.45
N GLU A 132 -0.60 21.23 -26.98
CA GLU A 132 -0.68 19.87 -27.51
C GLU A 132 -0.96 18.82 -26.42
N VAL A 133 -1.88 17.90 -26.73
CA VAL A 133 -2.24 16.76 -25.87
C VAL A 133 -1.27 15.61 -26.12
N ASN A 134 -0.60 15.17 -25.05
CA ASN A 134 0.15 13.93 -25.05
C ASN A 134 -0.80 12.72 -24.87
N TRP A 135 -1.22 12.14 -26.00
CA TRP A 135 -2.15 11.01 -26.02
C TRP A 135 -1.65 9.77 -25.26
N LYS A 136 -0.33 9.54 -25.16
CA LYS A 136 0.22 8.46 -24.31
C LYS A 136 -0.10 8.65 -22.82
N GLY A 137 -0.21 9.90 -22.37
CA GLY A 137 -0.67 10.25 -21.04
C GLY A 137 -2.16 9.95 -20.87
N VAL A 138 -2.99 10.36 -21.83
CA VAL A 138 -4.43 10.06 -21.87
C VAL A 138 -4.68 8.54 -21.85
N ASP A 139 -3.94 7.78 -22.65
CA ASP A 139 -4.04 6.31 -22.71
C ASP A 139 -3.70 5.64 -21.38
N TYR A 140 -2.76 6.20 -20.60
CA TYR A 140 -2.48 5.68 -19.26
C TYR A 140 -3.69 5.85 -18.33
N TYR A 141 -4.29 7.04 -18.27
CA TYR A 141 -5.47 7.26 -17.44
C TYR A 141 -6.68 6.49 -17.95
N ASN A 142 -6.86 6.34 -19.25
CA ASN A 142 -7.90 5.46 -19.81
C ASN A 142 -7.69 3.99 -19.37
N ARG A 143 -6.46 3.47 -19.39
CA ARG A 143 -6.15 2.12 -18.89
C ARG A 143 -6.42 1.99 -17.39
N LEU A 144 -6.00 2.98 -16.59
CA LEU A 144 -6.24 3.03 -15.15
C LEU A 144 -7.74 3.09 -14.83
N ILE A 145 -8.47 4.06 -15.39
CA ILE A 145 -9.91 4.27 -15.16
C ILE A 145 -10.73 3.06 -15.60
N ASN A 146 -10.48 2.50 -16.79
CA ASN A 146 -11.19 1.31 -17.27
C ASN A 146 -10.90 0.06 -16.42
N TYR A 147 -9.80 0.05 -15.65
CA TYR A 147 -9.49 -0.99 -14.69
C TYR A 147 -9.98 -0.66 -13.26
N MET A 148 -10.13 0.62 -12.91
CA MET A 148 -10.71 1.12 -11.66
C MET A 148 -12.24 1.04 -11.61
N LEU A 149 -12.92 1.16 -12.75
CA LEU A 149 -14.34 0.83 -12.90
C LEU A 149 -14.62 -0.67 -12.61
N LYS A 150 -13.59 -1.42 -12.17
CA LYS A 150 -13.62 -2.75 -11.56
C LYS A 150 -13.28 -2.81 -10.03
N SER A 151 -12.61 -1.85 -9.35
CA SER A 151 -12.25 -1.90 -7.87
C SER A 151 -11.69 -0.57 -7.26
N GLY A 152 -11.64 -0.39 -5.91
CA GLY A 152 -10.79 0.66 -5.27
C GLY A 152 -10.82 0.88 -3.71
N MET A 153 -9.71 1.25 -3.00
CA MET A 153 -9.64 1.82 -1.59
C MET A 153 -8.19 1.89 -0.99
N ASP A 154 -7.88 2.16 0.34
CA ASP A 154 -6.72 2.98 0.93
C ASP A 154 -6.17 2.99 2.46
N ASP A 155 -4.99 3.62 2.92
CA ASP A 155 -4.55 4.33 4.26
C ASP A 155 -2.99 4.69 4.61
N PRO A 156 -2.49 5.40 5.73
CA PRO A 156 -1.03 5.77 6.14
C PRO A 156 0.06 5.03 7.11
N GLY A 157 1.43 5.03 6.88
CA GLY A 157 2.55 4.95 7.91
C GLY A 157 4.09 4.57 7.63
N ASN A 158 5.08 5.27 8.25
CA ASN A 158 6.59 5.15 8.19
C ASN A 158 7.33 3.84 8.62
N VAL A 159 6.82 2.63 8.38
CA VAL A 159 7.16 1.45 9.23
C VAL A 159 8.14 0.40 8.65
N THR A 160 8.92 -0.25 9.53
CA THR A 160 9.79 -1.42 9.20
C THR A 160 8.94 -2.63 8.82
N PHE A 161 9.40 -3.52 7.92
CA PHE A 161 8.53 -4.53 7.29
C PHE A 161 7.57 -5.28 8.25
N PRO A 162 8.01 -5.99 9.31
CA PRO A 162 7.08 -6.64 10.24
C PRO A 162 6.20 -5.67 11.04
N LYS A 163 6.71 -4.48 11.38
CA LYS A 163 5.95 -3.42 12.07
C LYS A 163 4.93 -2.74 11.13
N ALA A 164 5.17 -2.80 9.83
CA ALA A 164 4.27 -2.33 8.81
C ALA A 164 3.16 -3.34 8.57
N LEU A 165 3.48 -4.62 8.47
CA LEU A 165 2.46 -5.66 8.49
C LEU A 165 1.64 -5.62 9.80
N LEU A 166 2.24 -5.25 10.94
CA LEU A 166 1.57 -5.14 12.24
C LEU A 166 1.17 -3.70 12.64
N ASP A 167 0.60 -2.95 11.71
CA ASP A 167 0.13 -1.55 11.85
C ASP A 167 -1.09 -1.34 12.78
N THR A 168 -1.04 -1.88 13.99
CA THR A 168 -2.11 -1.80 15.01
C THR A 168 -2.55 -0.37 15.36
N THR A 169 -1.68 0.64 15.22
CA THR A 169 -2.04 2.05 15.38
C THR A 169 -3.11 2.48 14.37
N ARG A 170 -2.99 2.01 13.13
CA ARG A 170 -3.97 2.27 12.07
C ARG A 170 -5.28 1.55 12.30
N VAL A 171 -5.23 0.27 12.68
CA VAL A 171 -6.43 -0.49 13.05
C VAL A 171 -7.25 0.29 14.10
N LYS A 172 -6.59 0.84 15.12
CA LYS A 172 -7.23 1.70 16.13
C LYS A 172 -7.70 3.06 15.60
N TYR A 173 -6.92 3.69 14.72
CA TYR A 173 -7.29 4.95 14.07
C TYR A 173 -8.63 4.81 13.34
N TYR A 174 -8.75 3.74 12.54
CA TYR A 174 -9.98 3.39 11.86
C TYR A 174 -11.12 2.98 12.78
N GLU A 175 -10.86 2.06 13.72
CA GLU A 175 -11.86 1.60 14.68
C GLU A 175 -12.48 2.79 15.44
N GLY A 176 -11.68 3.80 15.79
CA GLY A 176 -12.15 5.05 16.38
C GLY A 176 -12.89 5.98 15.40
N TYR A 177 -12.29 6.31 14.26
CA TYR A 177 -12.88 7.26 13.30
C TYR A 177 -14.18 6.74 12.69
N LEU A 178 -14.25 5.44 12.39
CA LEU A 178 -15.46 4.80 11.87
C LEU A 178 -16.53 4.61 12.95
N SER A 179 -16.15 4.45 14.22
CA SER A 179 -17.11 4.46 15.35
C SER A 179 -17.78 5.83 15.51
N GLU A 180 -17.01 6.93 15.58
CA GLU A 180 -17.61 8.27 15.69
C GLU A 180 -18.36 8.68 14.41
N LEU A 181 -17.93 8.22 13.23
CA LEU A 181 -18.66 8.45 11.98
C LEU A 181 -20.01 7.73 11.95
N ASN A 182 -20.05 6.47 12.40
CA ASN A 182 -21.31 5.74 12.58
C ASN A 182 -22.22 6.44 13.59
N LYS A 183 -21.69 6.91 14.72
CA LYS A 183 -22.46 7.68 15.69
C LYS A 183 -23.06 8.96 15.08
N ALA A 184 -22.27 9.76 14.38
CA ALA A 184 -22.75 10.97 13.71
C ALA A 184 -23.86 10.67 12.68
N ILE A 185 -23.76 9.55 11.97
CA ILE A 185 -24.79 9.06 11.04
C ILE A 185 -26.10 8.73 11.78
N ASN A 186 -26.03 8.02 12.92
CA ASN A 186 -27.21 7.72 13.74
C ASN A 186 -27.82 8.98 14.40
N GLU A 187 -27.02 10.01 14.63
CA GLU A 187 -27.46 11.35 15.07
C GLU A 187 -27.99 12.22 13.92
N GLY A 188 -28.00 11.72 12.68
CA GLY A 188 -28.66 12.33 11.50
C GLY A 188 -27.72 12.88 10.41
N ALA A 189 -26.41 12.69 10.50
CA ALA A 189 -25.46 13.17 9.50
C ALA A 189 -25.54 12.36 8.19
N ASN A 190 -25.84 13.05 7.08
CA ASN A 190 -25.90 12.44 5.75
C ASN A 190 -24.49 12.20 5.17
N VAL A 191 -23.90 11.03 5.42
CA VAL A 191 -22.61 10.62 4.87
C VAL A 191 -22.76 9.33 4.06
N GLY A 192 -22.61 9.44 2.74
CA GLY A 192 -22.75 8.32 1.79
C GLY A 192 -21.51 7.44 1.64
N GLY A 193 -20.42 7.71 2.36
CA GLY A 193 -19.20 6.92 2.30
C GLY A 193 -18.02 7.50 3.09
N TYR A 194 -17.04 6.65 3.39
CA TYR A 194 -15.78 7.00 4.03
C TYR A 194 -14.63 6.87 3.03
N PHE A 195 -13.84 7.93 2.87
CA PHE A 195 -12.60 7.91 2.09
C PHE A 195 -11.36 8.06 2.99
N ALA A 196 -10.60 6.97 3.16
CA ALA A 196 -9.28 6.94 3.79
C ALA A 196 -8.16 7.44 2.84
N TRP A 197 -6.89 7.01 2.97
CA TRP A 197 -5.79 7.54 2.12
C TRP A 197 -4.50 6.69 1.89
N SER A 198 -4.34 6.12 0.67
CA SER A 198 -3.16 5.52 -0.07
C SER A 198 -2.82 4.01 0.08
N LEU A 199 -2.90 3.19 -0.99
CA LEU A 199 -3.09 1.70 -0.88
C LEU A 199 -1.79 0.99 -0.67
N LEU A 200 -0.91 1.42 -1.52
CA LEU A 200 0.47 1.10 -1.55
C LEU A 200 1.13 2.13 -0.65
N ASP A 201 2.06 1.65 0.14
CA ASP A 201 3.14 2.49 0.60
C ASP A 201 3.71 3.22 -0.63
N ASN A 202 3.75 4.56 -0.60
CA ASN A 202 4.17 5.39 -1.73
C ASN A 202 5.06 6.56 -1.29
N PHE A 203 5.33 7.50 -2.21
CA PHE A 203 6.25 8.61 -1.97
C PHE A 203 5.55 9.81 -1.30
N GLU A 204 5.78 10.02 -0.01
CA GLU A 204 5.01 10.98 0.81
C GLU A 204 5.57 12.41 0.80
N TRP A 205 5.59 13.02 -0.38
CA TRP A 205 5.96 14.43 -0.58
C TRP A 205 7.34 14.77 0.03
N ARG A 206 7.41 15.68 1.02
CA ARG A 206 8.65 16.05 1.73
C ARG A 206 9.24 14.93 2.58
N LEU A 207 8.45 13.91 2.94
CA LEU A 207 8.94 12.74 3.66
C LEU A 207 9.48 11.67 2.70
N GLY A 208 9.19 11.79 1.40
CA GLY A 208 9.53 10.77 0.39
C GLY A 208 9.13 9.37 0.84
N PHE A 209 10.02 8.41 0.65
CA PHE A 209 9.86 7.03 1.10
C PHE A 209 10.11 6.77 2.59
N THR A 210 10.50 7.80 3.36
CA THR A 210 10.69 7.66 4.83
C THR A 210 9.35 7.56 5.56
N SER A 211 8.29 8.15 4.97
CA SER A 211 6.94 7.68 5.19
C SER A 211 6.47 6.85 4.00
N ARG A 212 5.42 6.08 4.21
CA ARG A 212 4.97 5.02 3.30
C ARG A 212 3.52 4.83 3.65
N PHE A 213 2.57 5.37 2.90
CA PHE A 213 1.23 5.39 3.45
C PHE A 213 0.60 3.97 3.51
N GLY A 214 0.13 3.39 2.41
CA GLY A 214 -0.33 2.00 2.28
C GLY A 214 -1.05 1.23 3.41
N ILE A 215 -2.29 0.72 3.23
CA ILE A 215 -2.71 -0.50 3.96
C ILE A 215 -2.04 -1.78 3.43
N ILE A 216 -1.33 -1.68 2.31
CA ILE A 216 -0.49 -2.71 1.73
C ILE A 216 0.95 -2.19 1.79
N TYR A 217 1.81 -2.96 2.45
CA TYR A 217 3.23 -2.67 2.45
C TYR A 217 3.81 -2.95 1.06
N VAL A 218 4.57 -1.98 0.54
CA VAL A 218 5.39 -2.16 -0.66
C VAL A 218 6.85 -2.17 -0.28
N ASP A 219 7.56 -3.25 -0.62
CA ASP A 219 9.02 -3.25 -0.60
C ASP A 219 9.53 -2.45 -1.80
N TYR A 220 10.03 -1.24 -1.55
CA TYR A 220 10.55 -0.34 -2.58
C TYR A 220 11.79 -0.88 -3.32
N LYS A 221 12.42 -1.96 -2.83
CA LYS A 221 13.56 -2.60 -3.51
C LYS A 221 13.15 -3.75 -4.43
N THR A 222 12.03 -4.43 -4.17
CA THR A 222 11.58 -5.61 -4.93
C THR A 222 10.20 -5.46 -5.57
N LEU A 223 9.53 -4.33 -5.32
CA LEU A 223 8.15 -4.01 -5.72
C LEU A 223 7.11 -5.04 -5.27
N LYS A 224 7.44 -5.91 -4.30
CA LYS A 224 6.50 -6.87 -3.71
C LYS A 224 5.53 -6.17 -2.77
N ARG A 225 4.26 -6.54 -2.91
CA ARG A 225 3.12 -6.02 -2.14
C ARG A 225 2.67 -7.04 -1.09
N TYR A 226 2.37 -6.57 0.12
CA TYR A 226 2.01 -7.40 1.27
C TYR A 226 0.88 -6.75 2.11
N PRO A 227 -0.31 -7.34 2.24
CA PRO A 227 -1.40 -6.77 3.04
C PRO A 227 -1.02 -6.59 4.51
N LYS A 228 -1.27 -5.40 5.09
CA LYS A 228 -1.03 -5.12 6.50
C LYS A 228 -2.20 -5.57 7.40
N LYS A 229 -2.06 -5.42 8.71
CA LYS A 229 -3.06 -5.81 9.71
C LYS A 229 -4.33 -4.96 9.63
N SER A 230 -4.21 -3.71 9.18
CA SER A 230 -5.33 -2.87 8.73
C SER A 230 -6.10 -3.47 7.56
N ALA A 231 -5.41 -3.95 6.53
CA ALA A 231 -6.03 -4.65 5.40
C ALA A 231 -6.81 -5.90 5.84
N TYR A 232 -6.22 -6.70 6.74
CA TYR A 232 -6.93 -7.86 7.30
C TYR A 232 -8.08 -7.48 8.24
N TRP A 233 -7.97 -6.39 9.01
CA TRP A 233 -9.06 -5.89 9.87
C TRP A 233 -10.22 -5.36 9.03
N PHE A 234 -9.95 -4.58 7.98
CA PHE A 234 -10.97 -4.15 7.03
C PHE A 234 -11.62 -5.36 6.36
N LYS A 235 -10.83 -6.32 5.85
CA LYS A 235 -11.35 -7.58 5.31
C LYS A 235 -12.19 -8.37 6.33
N GLY A 236 -11.97 -8.20 7.63
CA GLY A 236 -12.84 -8.69 8.69
C GLY A 236 -14.18 -7.93 8.74
N LEU A 237 -14.13 -6.61 8.94
CA LEU A 237 -15.29 -5.72 8.98
C LEU A 237 -16.19 -5.85 7.73
N LEU A 238 -15.57 -5.90 6.55
CA LEU A 238 -16.22 -5.91 5.23
C LEU A 238 -16.78 -7.29 4.83
N ASN A 239 -16.41 -8.37 5.54
CA ASN A 239 -16.87 -9.75 5.31
C ASN A 239 -17.71 -10.34 6.45
N GLN A 240 -17.78 -9.68 7.61
CA GLN A 240 -18.79 -10.02 8.60
C GLN A 240 -20.15 -9.62 8.05
N HIS A 241 -21.06 -10.58 7.92
CA HIS A 241 -22.49 -10.31 7.84
C HIS A 241 -23.11 -10.38 9.24
N SER A 242 -24.10 -9.53 9.51
CA SER A 242 -24.85 -9.59 10.76
C SER A 242 -25.56 -10.93 10.90
N LYS A 243 -25.52 -11.51 12.11
CA LYS A 243 -26.36 -12.66 12.46
C LYS A 243 -27.73 -12.18 12.89
N HIS A 244 -28.62 -12.00 11.92
CA HIS A 244 -30.05 -11.75 12.11
C HIS A 244 -30.82 -12.82 11.34
#